data_AF-A0A349YFS3-F1
#
_entry.id   AF-A0A349YFS3-F1
#
_cell.length_a   1.000
_cell.length_b   1.000
_cell.length_c   1.000
_cell.angle_alpha   90.00
_cell.angle_beta   90.00
_cell.angle_gamma   90.00
#
_symmetry.space_group_name_H-M   'P 1'
#
loop_
_entity.id
_entity.type
_entity.pdbx_description
1 polymer ?
#
loop_
_entity_poly.entity_id
_entity_poly.type
_entity_poly.pdbx_seq_one_letter_code
_entity_poly.pdbx_strand_id
1 'polypeptide(L)'
;MGQTKAQIVKKSLASEMSLNADAKIGKIEAVSDGREEYICQTCGKSYKRRKGNFSPSKSPIYAGTDGYLNTCKNCVDNLFTQYTEFFGGNEERAIERICQLFDFYFNESALAASKKISEDRSRISVYISKIQLKPHIGKTYSDTLLESKQNTIDSIDDTMDYGEMDSAQLKKAVSVWGLGFSPEEYSILNDMFDDWKSRVIVDGKTRETLVRELCIIKLQMNLALKDNSVDLYTKLMKTYQDTMKSANLQPLQEDANDKNGEKPIGVMIKMFENERPIQKCRPEWEDVDGIVRYITVYFLGHLCKMLKINNRYSSLYEEEMAKYRVEVPELEEADDEDVFNYIIGGGGE
;
A
#
# COMPACT_ATOMS: atom_id res chain seq x y z
N MET A 1 17.73 36.47 -18.37
CA MET A 1 16.78 36.51 -19.50
C MET A 1 15.37 36.53 -18.93
N GLY A 2 14.58 37.56 -19.23
CA GLY A 2 13.18 37.63 -18.78
C GLY A 2 12.33 36.55 -19.47
N GLN A 3 11.32 36.03 -18.76
CA GLN A 3 10.38 35.06 -19.34
C GLN A 3 9.60 35.70 -20.50
N THR A 4 9.39 34.94 -21.57
CA THR A 4 8.60 35.43 -22.71
C THR A 4 7.10 35.42 -22.36
N LYS A 5 6.29 36.26 -23.01
CA LYS A 5 4.82 36.29 -22.82
C LYS A 5 4.19 34.91 -23.00
N ALA A 6 4.66 34.12 -23.96
CA ALA A 6 4.19 32.76 -24.20
C ALA A 6 4.53 31.80 -23.05
N GLN A 7 5.70 31.94 -22.43
CA GLN A 7 6.08 31.14 -21.26
C GLN A 7 5.23 31.48 -20.03
N ILE A 8 4.88 32.76 -19.84
CA ILE A 8 4.02 33.21 -18.74
C ILE A 8 2.60 32.63 -18.90
N VAL A 9 2.04 32.67 -20.12
CA VAL A 9 0.72 32.08 -20.39
C VAL A 9 0.73 30.57 -20.18
N LYS A 10 1.74 29.85 -20.71
CA LYS A 10 1.89 28.40 -20.47
C LYS A 10 1.99 28.07 -18.99
N LYS A 11 2.75 28.84 -18.22
CA LYS A 11 2.87 28.66 -16.77
C LYS A 11 1.54 28.88 -16.05
N SER A 12 0.73 29.84 -16.50
CA SER A 12 -0.58 30.15 -15.90
C SER A 12 -1.66 29.12 -16.28
N LEU A 13 -1.58 28.52 -17.47
CA LEU A 13 -2.47 27.42 -17.85
C LEU A 13 -2.07 26.08 -17.21
N ALA A 14 -0.80 25.93 -16.85
CA ALA A 14 -0.28 24.75 -16.15
C ALA A 14 -0.46 24.81 -14.64
N SER A 15 -0.76 25.99 -14.06
CA SER A 15 -1.13 26.07 -12.64
C SER A 15 -2.51 25.48 -12.43
N GLU A 16 -2.71 24.82 -11.29
CA GLU A 16 -4.03 24.36 -10.87
C GLU A 16 -5.04 25.50 -10.97
N MET A 17 -6.19 25.21 -11.58
CA MET A 17 -7.29 26.16 -11.63
C MET A 17 -7.58 26.56 -10.18
N SER A 18 -7.55 27.85 -9.84
CA SER A 18 -7.99 28.34 -8.53
C SER A 18 -9.39 28.93 -8.74
N LEU A 19 -10.39 28.38 -8.04
CA LEU A 19 -11.75 28.94 -8.06
C LEU A 19 -11.95 29.66 -6.73
N ASN A 20 -12.47 30.89 -6.81
CA ASN A 20 -12.85 31.63 -5.62
C ASN A 20 -14.33 31.34 -5.33
N ALA A 21 -14.59 30.49 -4.33
CA ALA A 21 -15.95 30.12 -3.93
C ALA A 21 -16.76 31.30 -3.36
N ASP A 22 -16.10 32.33 -2.84
CA ASP A 22 -16.74 33.54 -2.30
C ASP A 22 -17.11 34.56 -3.39
N ALA A 23 -16.53 34.44 -4.59
CA ALA A 23 -16.78 35.34 -5.70
C ALA A 23 -18.16 35.09 -6.32
N LYS A 24 -19.17 35.84 -5.89
CA LYS A 24 -20.50 35.80 -6.50
C LYS A 24 -20.53 36.62 -7.80
N ILE A 25 -20.90 35.98 -8.90
CA ILE A 25 -21.14 36.68 -10.16
C ILE A 25 -22.40 37.55 -9.99
N GLY A 26 -22.21 38.87 -10.03
CA GLY A 26 -23.28 39.84 -9.81
C GLY A 26 -24.36 39.81 -10.89
N LYS A 27 -25.54 40.35 -10.57
CA LYS A 27 -26.61 40.57 -11.56
C LYS A 27 -26.20 41.70 -12.51
N ILE A 28 -26.39 41.46 -13.81
CA ILE A 28 -26.26 42.49 -14.84
C ILE A 28 -27.63 43.13 -15.04
N GLU A 29 -27.72 44.46 -14.94
CA GLU A 29 -28.97 45.18 -15.19
C GLU A 29 -29.24 45.25 -16.69
N ALA A 30 -30.47 44.91 -17.07
CA ALA A 30 -30.91 44.99 -18.46
C ALA A 30 -31.37 46.41 -18.79
N VAL A 31 -30.94 46.92 -19.94
CA VAL A 31 -31.54 48.12 -20.53
C VAL A 31 -32.83 47.70 -21.24
N SER A 32 -33.96 48.32 -20.89
CA SER A 32 -35.24 48.04 -21.55
C SER A 32 -35.19 48.50 -23.00
N ASP A 33 -35.35 47.58 -23.94
CA ASP A 33 -35.12 47.86 -25.37
C ASP A 33 -36.40 47.91 -26.22
N GLY A 34 -37.58 47.98 -25.58
CA GLY A 34 -38.87 48.20 -26.28
C GLY A 34 -39.21 47.23 -27.43
N ARG A 35 -38.49 46.10 -27.56
CA ARG A 35 -38.55 45.24 -28.75
C ARG A 35 -39.90 44.53 -28.85
N GLU A 36 -40.54 44.65 -30.00
CA GLU A 36 -41.80 43.97 -30.31
C GLU A 36 -41.59 42.57 -30.90
N GLU A 37 -40.39 42.28 -31.41
CA GLU A 37 -40.02 40.99 -31.99
C GLU A 37 -38.71 40.45 -31.40
N TYR A 38 -38.63 39.11 -31.31
CA TYR A 38 -37.48 38.40 -30.79
C TYR A 38 -36.87 37.52 -31.88
N ILE A 39 -35.62 37.80 -32.25
CA ILE A 39 -34.93 37.09 -33.34
C ILE A 39 -33.98 36.05 -32.75
N CYS A 40 -34.04 34.82 -33.26
CA CYS A 40 -33.08 33.79 -32.92
C CYS A 40 -31.72 34.10 -33.53
N GLN A 41 -30.65 34.16 -32.72
CA GLN A 41 -29.30 34.45 -33.22
C GLN A 41 -28.69 33.33 -34.06
N THR A 42 -29.22 32.11 -33.95
CA THR A 42 -28.70 30.96 -34.71
C THR A 42 -29.37 30.81 -36.07
N CYS A 43 -30.70 30.93 -36.17
CA CYS A 43 -31.42 30.73 -37.44
C CYS A 43 -32.05 32.00 -38.04
N GLY A 44 -31.99 33.14 -37.35
CA GLY A 44 -32.55 34.41 -37.84
C GLY A 44 -34.08 34.52 -37.85
N LYS A 45 -34.82 33.48 -37.42
CA LYS A 45 -36.29 33.52 -37.36
C LYS A 45 -36.78 34.53 -36.31
N SER A 46 -37.76 35.36 -36.66
CA SER A 46 -38.44 36.27 -35.74
C SER A 46 -39.61 35.57 -35.04
N TYR A 47 -39.82 35.92 -33.78
CA TYR A 47 -40.87 35.38 -32.92
C TYR A 47 -41.56 36.53 -32.19
N LYS A 48 -42.89 36.47 -32.09
CA LYS A 48 -43.69 37.47 -31.34
C LYS A 48 -43.63 37.29 -29.83
N ARG A 49 -43.21 36.11 -29.36
CA ARG A 49 -43.18 35.75 -27.92
C ARG A 49 -41.92 34.95 -27.61
N ARG A 50 -41.25 35.26 -26.49
CA ARG A 50 -40.12 34.46 -25.97
C ARG A 50 -40.59 33.14 -25.36
N LYS A 51 -41.59 33.21 -24.48
CA LYS A 51 -42.16 32.05 -23.80
C LYS A 51 -42.68 31.04 -24.83
N GLY A 52 -42.21 29.80 -24.71
CA GLY A 52 -42.55 28.71 -25.64
C GLY A 52 -41.48 28.48 -26.70
N ASN A 53 -40.90 29.55 -27.28
CA ASN A 53 -39.95 29.48 -28.40
C ASN A 53 -38.48 29.45 -27.96
N PHE A 54 -38.17 30.06 -26.83
CA PHE A 54 -36.83 30.12 -26.25
C PHE A 54 -36.82 29.48 -24.87
N SER A 55 -35.71 28.84 -24.52
CA SER A 55 -35.53 28.24 -23.20
C SER A 55 -35.20 29.32 -22.17
N PRO A 56 -35.78 29.26 -20.96
CA PRO A 56 -35.38 30.17 -19.88
C PRO A 56 -33.95 29.86 -19.41
N SER A 57 -33.19 30.90 -19.09
CA SER A 57 -31.88 30.80 -18.46
C SER A 57 -31.78 31.82 -17.33
N LYS A 58 -31.05 31.45 -16.27
CA LYS A 58 -30.77 32.33 -15.12
C LYS A 58 -29.36 32.89 -15.15
N SER A 59 -28.60 32.60 -16.19
CA SER A 59 -27.27 33.19 -16.37
C SER A 59 -27.35 34.71 -16.52
N PRO A 60 -26.46 35.48 -15.87
CA PRO A 60 -26.40 36.94 -15.98
C PRO A 60 -26.27 37.44 -17.42
N ILE A 61 -25.69 36.64 -18.32
CA ILE A 61 -25.49 37.01 -19.74
C ILE A 61 -26.81 37.19 -20.51
N TYR A 62 -27.92 36.63 -20.00
CA TYR A 62 -29.26 36.72 -20.60
C TYR A 62 -30.15 37.77 -19.93
N ALA A 63 -29.58 38.70 -19.15
CA ALA A 63 -30.34 39.79 -18.53
C ALA A 63 -31.10 40.62 -19.58
N GLY A 64 -30.42 41.02 -20.67
CA GLY A 64 -31.01 41.78 -21.79
C GLY A 64 -32.05 41.00 -22.61
N THR A 65 -32.20 39.69 -22.36
CA THR A 65 -33.18 38.83 -23.02
C THR A 65 -34.28 38.33 -22.07
N ASP A 66 -34.56 39.08 -21.00
CA ASP A 66 -35.54 38.76 -19.95
C ASP A 66 -35.30 37.37 -19.32
N GLY A 67 -34.04 36.91 -19.31
CA GLY A 67 -33.68 35.57 -18.83
C GLY A 67 -34.15 34.44 -19.77
N TYR A 68 -34.17 34.69 -21.09
CA TYR A 68 -34.33 33.64 -22.11
C TYR A 68 -33.08 33.55 -22.99
N LEU A 69 -32.81 32.37 -23.53
CA LEU A 69 -31.76 32.21 -24.53
C LEU A 69 -32.01 33.13 -25.73
N ASN A 70 -30.91 33.49 -26.39
CA ASN A 70 -30.84 34.09 -27.72
C ASN A 70 -31.08 33.07 -28.85
N THR A 71 -31.02 31.79 -28.55
CA THR A 71 -31.22 30.68 -29.49
C THR A 71 -32.57 29.99 -29.25
N CYS A 72 -33.35 29.80 -30.32
CA CYS A 72 -34.65 29.13 -30.23
C CYS A 72 -34.50 27.63 -29.97
N LYS A 73 -35.53 27.01 -29.41
CA LYS A 73 -35.52 25.59 -29.02
C LYS A 73 -35.15 24.65 -30.16
N ASN A 74 -35.70 24.85 -31.36
CA ASN A 74 -35.38 24.01 -32.51
C ASN A 74 -33.89 24.06 -32.88
N CYS A 75 -33.23 25.21 -32.69
CA CYS A 75 -31.80 25.31 -32.92
C CYS A 75 -31.00 24.61 -31.82
N VAL A 76 -31.45 24.66 -30.56
CA VAL A 76 -30.84 23.90 -29.46
C VAL A 76 -31.00 22.40 -29.69
N ASP A 77 -32.17 21.95 -30.14
CA ASP A 77 -32.44 20.54 -30.46
C ASP A 77 -31.55 20.05 -31.61
N ASN A 78 -31.42 20.84 -32.69
CA ASN A 78 -30.51 20.52 -33.79
C ASN A 78 -29.05 20.48 -33.33
N LEU A 79 -28.65 21.39 -32.44
CA LEU A 79 -27.30 21.42 -31.87
C LEU A 79 -27.04 20.17 -31.00
N PHE A 80 -28.05 19.71 -30.27
CA PHE A 80 -27.99 18.46 -29.51
C PHE A 80 -27.79 17.25 -30.41
N THR A 81 -28.52 17.15 -31.53
CA THR A 81 -28.31 16.08 -32.51
C THR A 81 -26.88 16.09 -33.05
N GLN A 82 -26.36 17.27 -33.44
CA GLN A 82 -25.00 17.41 -33.97
C GLN A 82 -23.93 17.04 -32.94
N TYR A 83 -24.07 17.49 -31.68
CA TYR A 83 -23.10 17.13 -30.65
C TYR A 83 -23.20 15.66 -30.25
N THR A 84 -24.39 15.06 -30.30
CA THR A 84 -24.55 13.62 -30.07
C THR A 84 -23.78 12.83 -31.12
N GLU A 85 -23.86 13.21 -32.39
CA GLU A 85 -23.05 12.62 -33.46
C GLU A 85 -21.54 12.87 -33.24
N PHE A 86 -21.15 14.10 -32.89
CA PHE A 86 -19.76 14.47 -32.61
C PHE A 86 -19.13 13.64 -31.48
N PHE A 87 -19.90 13.31 -30.43
CA PHE A 87 -19.46 12.48 -29.32
C PHE A 87 -19.76 10.97 -29.53
N GLY A 88 -19.94 10.52 -30.77
CA GLY A 88 -20.09 9.10 -31.09
C GLY A 88 -21.34 8.45 -30.51
N GLY A 89 -22.45 9.20 -30.42
CA GLY A 89 -23.72 8.75 -29.84
C GLY A 89 -23.86 9.00 -28.34
N ASN A 90 -22.86 9.61 -27.69
CA ASN A 90 -22.91 9.91 -26.26
C ASN A 90 -23.72 11.20 -25.99
N GLU A 91 -25.00 11.02 -25.69
CA GLU A 91 -25.93 12.12 -25.39
C GLU A 91 -25.56 12.90 -24.12
N GLU A 92 -24.97 12.23 -23.11
CA GLU A 92 -24.54 12.86 -21.86
C GLU A 92 -23.46 13.92 -22.12
N ARG A 93 -22.44 13.58 -22.90
CA ARG A 93 -21.38 14.52 -23.32
C ARG A 93 -21.91 15.64 -24.21
N ALA A 94 -22.90 15.35 -25.05
CA ALA A 94 -23.56 16.36 -25.86
C ALA A 94 -24.31 17.38 -24.99
N ILE A 95 -25.04 16.93 -23.97
CA ILE A 95 -25.72 17.82 -23.01
C ILE A 95 -24.71 18.64 -22.20
N GLU A 96 -23.63 18.02 -21.72
CA GLU A 96 -22.54 18.70 -21.01
C GLU A 96 -21.97 19.85 -21.87
N ARG A 97 -21.71 19.59 -23.16
CA ARG A 97 -21.22 20.61 -24.08
C ARG A 97 -22.21 21.75 -24.29
N ILE A 98 -23.50 21.45 -24.40
CA ILE A 98 -24.55 22.47 -24.51
C ILE A 98 -24.64 23.30 -23.23
N CYS A 99 -24.46 22.69 -22.05
CA CYS A 99 -24.42 23.39 -20.79
C CYS A 99 -23.26 24.40 -20.72
N GLN A 100 -22.08 24.01 -21.21
CA GLN A 100 -20.93 24.91 -21.33
C GLN A 100 -21.19 26.09 -22.26
N LEU A 101 -21.89 25.87 -23.39
CA LEU A 101 -22.11 26.91 -24.40
C LEU A 101 -23.15 27.95 -23.96
N PHE A 102 -24.22 27.51 -23.28
CA PHE A 102 -25.32 28.38 -22.86
C PHE A 102 -25.32 28.72 -21.37
N ASP A 103 -24.23 28.40 -20.67
CA ASP A 103 -24.06 28.61 -19.23
C ASP A 103 -25.20 28.01 -18.39
N PHE A 104 -25.63 26.80 -18.75
CA PHE A 104 -26.58 26.03 -17.95
C PHE A 104 -25.86 25.23 -16.88
N TYR A 105 -26.51 25.08 -15.73
CA TYR A 105 -26.06 24.16 -14.70
C TYR A 105 -26.06 22.72 -15.22
N PHE A 106 -24.93 22.03 -15.03
CA PHE A 106 -24.76 20.62 -15.35
C PHE A 106 -24.84 19.78 -14.06
N ASN A 107 -25.75 18.79 -14.03
CA ASN A 107 -25.93 17.91 -12.89
C ASN A 107 -26.41 16.52 -13.31
N GLU A 108 -25.79 15.49 -12.72
CA GLU A 108 -26.03 14.08 -13.08
C GLU A 108 -27.44 13.59 -12.72
N SER A 109 -28.01 14.05 -11.61
CA SER A 109 -29.38 13.67 -11.22
C SER A 109 -30.41 14.24 -12.19
N ALA A 110 -30.25 15.50 -12.62
CA ALA A 110 -31.09 16.10 -13.66
C ALA A 110 -30.92 15.40 -15.02
N LEU A 111 -29.69 14.96 -15.33
CA LEU A 111 -29.36 14.21 -16.54
C LEU A 111 -30.03 12.83 -16.54
N ALA A 112 -29.97 12.10 -15.43
CA ALA A 112 -30.64 10.82 -15.26
C ALA A 112 -32.16 10.97 -15.38
N ALA A 113 -32.73 12.00 -14.76
CA ALA A 113 -34.16 12.32 -14.86
C ALA A 113 -34.61 12.68 -16.29
N SER A 114 -33.70 13.11 -17.16
CA SER A 114 -34.00 13.43 -18.56
C SER A 114 -34.13 12.20 -19.48
N LYS A 115 -33.64 11.02 -19.07
CA LYS A 115 -33.69 9.78 -19.87
C LYS A 115 -35.10 9.23 -20.08
N LYS A 116 -36.08 9.62 -19.24
CA LYS A 116 -37.47 9.19 -19.38
C LYS A 116 -38.12 9.98 -20.53
N ILE A 117 -38.14 9.40 -21.72
CA ILE A 117 -38.69 10.05 -22.91
C ILE A 117 -40.22 9.96 -22.90
N SER A 118 -40.86 11.13 -22.97
CA SER A 118 -42.20 11.30 -23.50
C SER A 118 -42.04 11.52 -25.01
N GLU A 119 -42.84 10.86 -25.84
CA GLU A 119 -42.71 10.87 -27.32
C GLU A 119 -42.66 12.28 -27.94
N ASP A 120 -43.22 13.28 -27.27
CA ASP A 120 -43.36 14.65 -27.80
C ASP A 120 -42.16 15.60 -27.58
N ARG A 121 -41.13 15.23 -26.80
CA ARG A 121 -40.06 16.19 -26.41
C ARG A 121 -38.63 15.64 -26.53
N SER A 122 -37.73 16.48 -27.04
CA SER A 122 -36.29 16.19 -27.07
C SER A 122 -35.71 16.05 -25.65
N ARG A 123 -34.71 15.17 -25.49
CA ARG A 123 -34.04 14.94 -24.20
C ARG A 123 -33.43 16.23 -23.64
N ILE A 124 -32.84 17.08 -24.48
CA ILE A 124 -32.27 18.37 -24.06
C ILE A 124 -33.34 19.34 -23.54
N SER A 125 -34.54 19.37 -24.14
CA SER A 125 -35.65 20.20 -23.65
C SER A 125 -36.15 19.74 -22.29
N VAL A 126 -36.22 18.42 -22.08
CA VAL A 126 -36.54 17.83 -20.77
C VAL A 126 -35.47 18.17 -19.75
N TYR A 127 -34.19 18.02 -20.09
CA TYR A 127 -33.08 18.37 -19.22
C TYR A 127 -33.13 19.84 -18.78
N ILE A 128 -33.26 20.77 -19.72
CA ILE A 128 -33.40 22.20 -19.43
C ILE A 128 -34.60 22.46 -18.51
N SER A 129 -35.69 21.72 -18.67
CA SER A 129 -36.85 21.85 -17.77
C SER A 129 -36.56 21.34 -16.35
N LYS A 130 -35.72 20.31 -16.18
CA LYS A 130 -35.36 19.74 -14.87
C LYS A 130 -34.45 20.64 -14.06
N ILE A 131 -33.48 21.30 -14.69
CA ILE A 131 -32.57 22.24 -13.99
C ILE A 131 -33.27 23.51 -13.51
N GLN A 132 -34.49 23.80 -14.01
CA GLN A 132 -35.30 24.94 -13.55
C GLN A 132 -36.14 24.60 -12.31
N LEU A 133 -36.06 23.38 -11.79
CA LEU A 133 -36.73 22.95 -10.57
C LEU A 133 -35.82 23.11 -9.35
N LYS A 134 -36.40 23.23 -8.15
CA LYS A 134 -35.62 23.13 -6.90
C LYS A 134 -35.03 21.71 -6.78
N PRO A 135 -33.77 21.56 -6.33
CA PRO A 135 -32.87 22.56 -5.74
C PRO A 135 -31.97 23.30 -6.74
N HIS A 136 -32.02 23.01 -8.04
CA HIS A 136 -31.07 23.51 -9.04
C HIS A 136 -31.40 24.90 -9.59
N ILE A 137 -32.57 25.44 -9.26
CA ILE A 137 -33.03 26.73 -9.76
C ILE A 137 -32.03 27.87 -9.44
N GLY A 138 -31.62 28.59 -10.49
CA GLY A 138 -30.72 29.74 -10.36
C GLY A 138 -29.24 29.40 -10.42
N LYS A 139 -28.86 28.13 -10.47
CA LYS A 139 -27.47 27.71 -10.70
C LYS A 139 -27.07 27.88 -12.17
N THR A 140 -25.79 28.14 -12.42
CA THR A 140 -25.17 28.23 -13.76
C THR A 140 -24.06 27.19 -13.93
N TYR A 141 -23.38 27.18 -15.07
CA TYR A 141 -22.27 26.24 -15.28
C TYR A 141 -21.08 26.53 -14.34
N SER A 142 -20.95 27.78 -13.86
CA SER A 142 -19.94 28.14 -12.86
C SER A 142 -20.13 27.41 -11.53
N ASP A 143 -21.38 27.17 -11.12
CA ASP A 143 -21.68 26.37 -9.93
C ASP A 143 -21.28 24.90 -10.12
N THR A 144 -21.48 24.35 -11.32
CA THR A 144 -20.97 23.00 -11.64
C THR A 144 -19.44 22.95 -11.51
N LEU A 145 -18.72 23.99 -11.93
CA LEU A 145 -17.26 24.02 -11.78
C LEU A 145 -16.82 24.07 -10.31
N LEU A 146 -17.56 24.78 -9.45
CA LEU A 146 -17.32 24.79 -8.00
C LEU A 146 -17.60 23.42 -7.38
N GLU A 147 -18.74 22.80 -7.71
CA GLU A 147 -19.13 21.47 -7.23
C GLU A 147 -18.14 20.39 -7.71
N SER A 148 -17.69 20.45 -8.97
CA SER A 148 -16.73 19.48 -9.52
C SER A 148 -15.39 19.48 -8.79
N LYS A 149 -15.02 20.60 -8.16
CA LYS A 149 -13.83 20.67 -7.29
C LYS A 149 -14.10 20.24 -5.86
N GLN A 150 -15.27 20.55 -5.33
CA GLN A 150 -15.68 20.12 -3.99
C GLN A 150 -15.92 18.60 -3.90
N ASN A 151 -15.86 17.86 -5.01
CA ASN A 151 -15.86 16.39 -4.99
C ASN A 151 -14.53 15.79 -4.45
N THR A 152 -13.54 16.60 -4.08
CA THR A 152 -12.50 16.19 -3.11
C THR A 152 -13.10 16.26 -1.71
N ILE A 153 -12.96 15.20 -0.90
CA ILE A 153 -13.49 15.20 0.47
C ILE A 153 -12.66 16.16 1.32
N ASP A 154 -13.09 17.42 1.38
CA ASP A 154 -12.44 18.49 2.15
C ASP A 154 -12.97 18.54 3.60
N SER A 155 -14.10 17.87 3.89
CA SER A 155 -14.72 17.80 5.22
C SER A 155 -15.33 16.43 5.53
N ILE A 156 -15.32 16.03 6.81
CA ILE A 156 -15.94 14.79 7.32
C ILE A 156 -17.45 14.73 7.05
N ASP A 157 -18.12 15.87 6.88
CA ASP A 157 -19.58 15.95 6.65
C ASP A 157 -19.98 15.53 5.22
N ASP A 158 -19.05 15.63 4.25
CA ASP A 158 -19.26 15.23 2.85
C ASP A 158 -19.29 13.69 2.68
N THR A 159 -18.93 12.93 3.72
CA THR A 159 -19.03 11.46 3.72
C THR A 159 -20.47 10.93 3.76
N MET A 160 -21.46 11.79 3.99
CA MET A 160 -22.88 11.38 4.11
C MET A 160 -23.66 11.40 2.79
N ASP A 161 -23.14 12.01 1.71
CA ASP A 161 -23.87 12.18 0.44
C ASP A 161 -23.49 11.14 -0.65
N TYR A 162 -22.42 10.36 -0.43
CA TYR A 162 -22.05 9.24 -1.31
C TYR A 162 -22.87 7.99 -0.96
N GLY A 163 -24.04 7.90 -1.57
CA GLY A 163 -24.90 6.71 -1.51
C GLY A 163 -24.18 5.42 -1.94
N GLU A 164 -24.49 4.33 -1.24
CA GLU A 164 -24.09 2.92 -1.43
C GLU A 164 -22.74 2.44 -0.89
N MET A 165 -21.74 3.27 -0.62
CA MET A 165 -20.58 2.85 0.19
C MET A 165 -20.87 3.05 1.68
N ASP A 166 -20.53 2.06 2.51
CA ASP A 166 -20.73 2.08 3.96
C ASP A 166 -20.07 3.34 4.55
N SER A 167 -20.86 4.37 4.84
CA SER A 167 -20.39 5.67 5.37
C SER A 167 -19.48 5.51 6.59
N ALA A 168 -19.60 4.42 7.33
CA ALA A 168 -18.70 4.08 8.43
C ALA A 168 -17.29 3.68 7.97
N GLN A 169 -17.16 2.98 6.84
CA GLN A 169 -15.87 2.62 6.25
C GLN A 169 -15.17 3.85 5.65
N LEU A 170 -15.93 4.71 4.97
CA LEU A 170 -15.42 6.00 4.46
C LEU A 170 -14.88 6.88 5.59
N LYS A 171 -15.63 7.04 6.70
CA LYS A 171 -15.16 7.80 7.88
C LYS A 171 -13.90 7.22 8.49
N LYS A 172 -13.77 5.89 8.56
CA LYS A 172 -12.54 5.23 9.03
C LYS A 172 -11.37 5.47 8.08
N ALA A 173 -11.58 5.37 6.78
CA ALA A 173 -10.56 5.65 5.77
C ALA A 173 -10.08 7.10 5.86
N VAL A 174 -11.00 8.07 5.94
CA VAL A 174 -10.67 9.50 6.12
C VAL A 174 -9.86 9.73 7.40
N SER A 175 -10.20 9.05 8.51
CA SER A 175 -9.42 9.15 9.76
C SER A 175 -8.00 8.59 9.66
N VAL A 176 -7.76 7.61 8.77
CA VAL A 176 -6.46 6.95 8.61
C VAL A 176 -5.56 7.68 7.62
N TRP A 177 -6.14 8.18 6.53
CA TRP A 177 -5.43 8.74 5.38
C TRP A 177 -5.41 10.28 5.34
N GLY A 178 -6.31 10.95 6.06
CA GLY A 178 -6.49 12.41 5.99
C GLY A 178 -7.51 12.82 4.94
N LEU A 179 -7.73 14.14 4.80
CA LEU A 179 -8.70 14.77 3.87
C LEU A 179 -8.05 15.07 2.51
N GLY A 180 -8.87 15.25 1.47
CA GLY A 180 -8.44 15.69 0.13
C GLY A 180 -8.35 14.60 -0.95
N PHE A 181 -8.82 13.38 -0.67
CA PHE A 181 -8.97 12.33 -1.69
C PHE A 181 -10.44 12.12 -2.04
N SER A 182 -10.71 11.56 -3.22
CA SER A 182 -12.03 11.10 -3.63
C SER A 182 -12.40 9.73 -3.01
N PRO A 183 -13.69 9.35 -2.95
CA PRO A 183 -14.10 8.05 -2.41
C PRO A 183 -13.42 6.84 -3.08
N GLU A 184 -13.26 6.89 -4.41
CA GLU A 184 -12.58 5.84 -5.18
C GLU A 184 -11.10 5.73 -4.80
N GLU A 185 -10.44 6.87 -4.61
CA GLU A 185 -9.03 6.92 -4.19
C GLU A 185 -8.82 6.35 -2.79
N TYR A 186 -9.75 6.59 -1.84
CA TYR A 186 -9.68 5.95 -0.52
C TYR A 186 -9.82 4.42 -0.61
N SER A 187 -10.67 3.90 -1.49
CA SER A 187 -10.77 2.45 -1.71
C SER A 187 -9.44 1.89 -2.23
N ILE A 188 -8.86 2.54 -3.24
CA ILE A 188 -7.58 2.15 -3.82
C ILE A 188 -6.45 2.18 -2.79
N LEU A 189 -6.42 3.21 -1.93
CA LEU A 189 -5.41 3.33 -0.87
C LEU A 189 -5.53 2.20 0.15
N ASN A 190 -6.74 1.84 0.57
CA ASN A 190 -6.97 0.71 1.47
C ASN A 190 -6.53 -0.62 0.83
N ASP A 191 -6.92 -0.88 -0.42
CA ASP A 191 -6.54 -2.10 -1.15
C ASP A 191 -5.01 -2.23 -1.29
N MET A 192 -4.33 -1.13 -1.63
CA MET A 192 -2.86 -1.09 -1.70
C MET A 192 -2.24 -1.39 -0.34
N PHE A 193 -2.76 -0.79 0.72
CA PHE A 193 -2.23 -0.97 2.07
C PHE A 193 -2.44 -2.39 2.59
N ASP A 194 -3.57 -3.01 2.29
CA ASP A 194 -3.85 -4.40 2.63
C ASP A 194 -2.95 -5.38 1.84
N ASP A 195 -2.68 -5.10 0.56
CA ASP A 195 -1.69 -5.87 -0.21
C ASP A 195 -0.29 -5.77 0.41
N TRP A 196 0.14 -4.58 0.83
CA TRP A 196 1.42 -4.39 1.54
C TRP A 196 1.47 -5.15 2.86
N LYS A 197 0.39 -5.12 3.66
CA LYS A 197 0.29 -5.87 4.92
C LYS A 197 0.32 -7.39 4.70
N SER A 198 -0.22 -7.88 3.58
CA SER A 198 -0.23 -9.31 3.27
C SER A 198 1.15 -9.84 2.88
N ARG A 199 2.01 -9.00 2.29
CA ARG A 199 3.31 -9.39 1.74
C ARG A 199 4.49 -9.09 2.65
N VAL A 200 4.40 -8.05 3.48
CA VAL A 200 5.50 -7.55 4.29
C VAL A 200 5.11 -7.57 5.77
N ILE A 201 6.01 -8.06 6.62
CA ILE A 201 5.91 -7.91 8.06
C ILE A 201 6.14 -6.43 8.42
N VAL A 202 5.04 -5.70 8.60
CA VAL A 202 5.07 -4.33 9.10
C VAL A 202 5.21 -4.38 10.62
N ASP A 203 6.44 -4.54 11.12
CA ASP A 203 6.73 -4.39 12.54
C ASP A 203 6.92 -2.89 12.88
N GLY A 204 6.18 -2.42 13.89
CA GLY A 204 6.30 -1.07 14.43
C GLY A 204 5.52 0.04 13.72
N LYS A 205 5.08 1.02 14.52
CA LYS A 205 4.29 2.19 14.10
C LYS A 205 5.02 3.07 13.05
N THR A 206 6.35 3.11 13.10
CA THR A 206 7.16 3.89 12.15
C THR A 206 7.09 3.29 10.75
N ARG A 207 7.23 1.96 10.62
CA ARG A 207 7.14 1.28 9.33
C ARG A 207 5.74 1.35 8.76
N GLU A 208 4.71 1.22 9.60
CA GLU A 208 3.31 1.41 9.16
C GLU A 208 3.05 2.82 8.62
N THR A 209 3.66 3.85 9.22
CA THR A 209 3.54 5.23 8.74
C THR A 209 4.23 5.40 7.39
N LEU A 210 5.43 4.85 7.23
CA LEU A 210 6.15 4.89 5.94
C LEU A 210 5.42 4.13 4.83
N VAL A 211 4.81 2.98 5.13
CA VAL A 211 3.99 2.23 4.15
C VAL A 211 2.75 3.03 3.74
N ARG A 212 2.10 3.73 4.68
CA ARG A 212 0.99 4.64 4.35
C ARG A 212 1.44 5.77 3.44
N GLU A 213 2.56 6.43 3.75
CA GLU A 213 3.13 7.47 2.90
C GLU A 213 3.47 6.93 1.50
N LEU A 214 4.02 5.71 1.40
CA LEU A 214 4.29 5.06 0.11
C LEU A 214 3.04 4.88 -0.74
N CYS A 215 1.90 4.48 -0.13
CA CYS A 215 0.64 4.34 -0.84
C CYS A 215 0.16 5.69 -1.40
N ILE A 216 0.26 6.77 -0.63
CA ILE A 216 -0.10 8.13 -1.06
C ILE A 216 0.80 8.58 -2.23
N ILE A 217 2.12 8.41 -2.09
CA ILE A 217 3.08 8.78 -3.15
C ILE A 217 2.78 8.00 -4.43
N LYS A 218 2.47 6.70 -4.32
CA LYS A 218 2.13 5.86 -5.48
C LYS A 218 0.84 6.32 -6.17
N LEU A 219 -0.17 6.71 -5.40
CA LEU A 219 -1.40 7.27 -5.95
C LEU A 219 -1.11 8.58 -6.72
N GLN A 220 -0.35 9.49 -6.12
CA GLN A 220 0.05 10.75 -6.78
C GLN A 220 0.87 10.50 -8.06
N MET A 221 1.72 9.48 -8.09
CA MET A 221 2.43 9.07 -9.31
C MET A 221 1.46 8.65 -10.42
N ASN A 222 0.40 7.89 -10.09
CA ASN A 222 -0.59 7.47 -11.07
C ASN A 222 -1.40 8.67 -11.60
N LEU A 223 -1.76 9.62 -10.75
CA LEU A 223 -2.41 10.87 -11.15
C LEU A 223 -1.50 11.72 -12.05
N ALA A 224 -0.21 11.85 -11.69
CA ALA A 224 0.77 12.59 -12.50
C ALA A 224 0.94 12.01 -13.91
N LEU A 225 0.85 10.67 -14.06
CA LEU A 225 0.85 10.01 -15.37
C LEU A 225 -0.41 10.33 -16.17
N LYS A 226 -1.57 10.36 -15.52
CA LYS A 226 -2.85 10.74 -16.16
C LYS A 226 -2.82 12.18 -16.68
N ASP A 227 -2.23 13.09 -15.90
CA ASP A 227 -2.11 14.50 -16.24
C ASP A 227 -0.90 14.83 -17.15
N ASN A 228 -0.17 13.79 -17.60
CA ASN A 228 0.99 13.88 -18.48
C ASN A 228 2.12 14.82 -17.96
N SER A 229 2.28 14.88 -16.63
CA SER A 229 3.23 15.75 -15.93
C SER A 229 4.53 15.01 -15.58
N VAL A 230 5.41 14.84 -16.57
CA VAL A 230 6.65 14.04 -16.46
C VAL A 230 7.61 14.54 -15.36
N ASP A 231 7.73 15.86 -15.17
CA ASP A 231 8.63 16.45 -14.17
C ASP A 231 8.19 16.18 -12.74
N LEU A 232 6.88 16.13 -12.48
CA LEU A 232 6.33 15.84 -11.16
C LEU A 232 6.45 14.35 -10.87
N TYR A 233 6.16 13.49 -11.86
CA TYR A 233 6.34 12.04 -11.75
C TYR A 233 7.78 11.66 -11.39
N THR A 234 8.79 12.23 -12.05
CA THR A 234 10.20 11.91 -11.76
C THR A 234 10.63 12.30 -10.35
N LYS A 235 10.09 13.40 -9.80
CA LYS A 235 10.31 13.80 -8.41
C LYS A 235 9.64 12.83 -7.44
N LEU A 236 8.37 12.50 -7.68
CA LEU A 236 7.61 11.55 -6.87
C LEU A 236 8.23 10.15 -6.88
N MET A 237 8.77 9.72 -8.01
CA MET A 237 9.46 8.43 -8.14
C MET A 237 10.73 8.38 -7.28
N LYS A 238 11.49 9.48 -7.22
CA LYS A 238 12.69 9.57 -6.35
C LYS A 238 12.28 9.51 -4.88
N THR A 239 11.29 10.30 -4.47
CA THR A 239 10.79 10.25 -3.09
C THR A 239 10.23 8.87 -2.75
N TYR A 240 9.51 8.21 -3.67
CA TYR A 240 9.03 6.85 -3.47
C TYR A 240 10.17 5.85 -3.21
N GLN A 241 11.26 5.93 -3.98
CA GLN A 241 12.42 5.08 -3.78
C GLN A 241 13.12 5.36 -2.44
N ASP A 242 13.22 6.63 -2.04
CA ASP A 242 13.87 7.01 -0.79
C ASP A 242 13.02 6.66 0.44
N THR A 243 11.69 6.75 0.35
CA THR A 243 10.78 6.25 1.40
C THR A 243 10.84 4.71 1.49
N MET A 244 10.96 4.00 0.36
CA MET A 244 11.16 2.54 0.37
C MET A 244 12.48 2.13 1.04
N LYS A 245 13.57 2.85 0.78
CA LYS A 245 14.85 2.66 1.47
C LYS A 245 14.71 2.85 2.96
N SER A 246 14.05 3.94 3.36
CA SER A 246 13.83 4.28 4.77
C SER A 246 12.97 3.24 5.49
N ALA A 247 12.02 2.62 4.78
CA ALA A 247 11.16 1.57 5.31
C ALA A 247 11.81 0.17 5.29
N ASN A 248 13.02 0.03 4.73
CA ASN A 248 13.72 -1.23 4.50
C ASN A 248 12.88 -2.26 3.70
N LEU A 249 12.13 -1.76 2.71
CA LEU A 249 11.21 -2.54 1.86
C LEU A 249 11.77 -2.81 0.46
N GLN A 250 12.98 -2.34 0.18
CA GLN A 250 13.62 -2.70 -1.06
C GLN A 250 13.87 -4.21 -1.06
N PRO A 251 13.82 -4.87 -2.23
CA PRO A 251 14.51 -6.14 -2.35
C PRO A 251 15.94 -5.83 -1.93
N LEU A 252 16.35 -6.31 -0.74
CA LEU A 252 17.76 -6.38 -0.43
C LEU A 252 18.31 -7.15 -1.62
N GLN A 253 19.13 -6.49 -2.44
CA GLN A 253 20.21 -7.24 -3.05
C GLN A 253 20.86 -7.87 -1.83
N GLU A 254 20.65 -9.17 -1.64
CA GLU A 254 21.45 -9.92 -0.70
C GLU A 254 22.87 -9.58 -1.11
N ASP A 255 23.52 -8.70 -0.34
CA ASP A 255 24.94 -8.58 -0.42
C ASP A 255 25.40 -10.02 -0.22
N ALA A 256 26.10 -10.58 -1.21
CA ALA A 256 26.69 -11.92 -1.12
C ALA A 256 27.66 -12.08 0.09
N ASN A 257 27.77 -11.03 0.91
CA ASN A 257 28.50 -10.91 2.16
C ASN A 257 27.65 -11.03 3.43
N ASP A 258 26.31 -11.11 3.39
CA ASP A 258 25.53 -11.38 4.60
C ASP A 258 25.51 -12.88 4.96
N LYS A 259 26.72 -13.42 5.12
CA LYS A 259 26.97 -14.74 5.71
C LYS A 259 26.76 -14.76 7.23
N ASN A 260 26.23 -13.70 7.83
CA ASN A 260 25.93 -13.68 9.27
C ASN A 260 24.78 -14.62 9.64
N GLY A 261 23.87 -14.91 8.71
CA GLY A 261 22.83 -15.93 8.88
C GLY A 261 23.37 -17.35 8.82
N GLU A 262 24.36 -17.60 7.95
CA GLU A 262 25.02 -18.90 7.80
C GLU A 262 26.19 -19.01 8.79
N LYS A 263 25.88 -19.25 10.07
CA LYS A 263 26.91 -19.57 11.06
C LYS A 263 27.68 -20.82 10.57
N PRO A 264 29.01 -20.76 10.43
CA PRO A 264 29.79 -21.91 10.00
C PRO A 264 29.59 -23.08 10.97
N ILE A 265 29.59 -24.31 10.45
CA ILE A 265 29.18 -25.51 11.20
C ILE A 265 29.95 -25.67 12.52
N GLY A 266 31.21 -25.26 12.58
CA GLY A 266 32.01 -25.29 13.82
C GLY A 266 31.51 -24.34 14.91
N VAL A 267 30.96 -23.18 14.54
CA VAL A 267 30.34 -22.24 15.49
C VAL A 267 28.98 -22.75 15.95
N MET A 268 28.22 -23.41 15.06
CA MET A 268 26.99 -24.11 15.45
C MET A 268 27.28 -25.24 16.45
N ILE A 269 28.29 -26.07 16.20
CA ILE A 269 28.68 -27.15 17.12
C ILE A 269 29.01 -26.58 18.51
N LYS A 270 29.82 -25.52 18.58
CA LYS A 270 30.14 -24.85 19.85
C LYS A 270 28.91 -24.26 20.54
N MET A 271 27.97 -23.70 19.77
CA MET A 271 26.71 -23.17 20.31
C MET A 271 25.84 -24.29 20.89
N PHE A 272 25.72 -25.41 20.17
CA PHE A 272 25.02 -26.60 20.64
C PHE A 272 25.69 -27.21 21.88
N GLU A 273 27.03 -27.31 21.92
CA GLU A 273 27.78 -27.79 23.08
C GLU A 273 27.55 -26.94 24.33
N ASN A 274 27.44 -25.61 24.19
CA ASN A 274 27.25 -24.69 25.31
C ASN A 274 25.79 -24.61 25.79
N GLU A 275 24.83 -24.58 24.88
CA GLU A 275 23.41 -24.39 25.22
C GLU A 275 22.69 -25.70 25.52
N ARG A 276 23.06 -26.79 24.83
CA ARG A 276 22.43 -28.10 24.98
C ARG A 276 23.43 -29.22 24.74
N PRO A 277 24.37 -29.45 25.67
CA PRO A 277 25.35 -30.52 25.54
C PRO A 277 24.63 -31.86 25.33
N ILE A 278 25.22 -32.70 24.49
CA ILE A 278 24.75 -34.07 24.27
C ILE A 278 24.72 -34.75 25.64
N GLN A 279 23.56 -35.31 26.01
CA GLN A 279 23.43 -36.04 27.27
C GLN A 279 24.45 -37.19 27.30
N LYS A 280 25.03 -37.47 28.48
CA LYS A 280 25.89 -38.66 28.64
C LYS A 280 25.13 -39.90 28.19
N CYS A 281 25.86 -40.84 27.58
CA CYS A 281 25.29 -42.10 27.13
C CYS A 281 24.57 -42.79 28.29
N ARG A 282 23.49 -43.52 28.01
CA ARG A 282 22.80 -44.28 29.06
C ARG A 282 23.77 -45.31 29.65
N PRO A 283 23.71 -45.62 30.96
CA PRO A 283 24.67 -46.54 31.61
C PRO A 283 24.74 -47.92 30.95
N GLU A 284 23.63 -48.40 30.39
CA GLU A 284 23.53 -49.68 29.66
C GLU A 284 24.32 -49.70 28.35
N TRP A 285 24.68 -48.53 27.82
CA TRP A 285 25.41 -48.33 26.56
C TRP A 285 26.76 -47.63 26.80
N GLU A 286 27.10 -47.38 28.07
CA GLU A 286 28.36 -46.76 28.49
C GLU A 286 29.38 -47.87 28.74
N ASP A 287 30.28 -48.07 27.78
CA ASP A 287 31.41 -49.02 27.86
C ASP A 287 31.00 -50.48 28.15
N VAL A 288 30.04 -51.01 27.38
CA VAL A 288 29.51 -52.39 27.50
C VAL A 288 30.62 -53.46 27.51
N ASP A 289 31.71 -53.23 26.76
CA ASP A 289 32.83 -54.16 26.62
C ASP A 289 34.01 -53.85 27.57
N GLY A 290 33.91 -52.81 28.41
CA GLY A 290 34.99 -52.41 29.33
C GLY A 290 36.29 -51.99 28.65
N ILE A 291 36.23 -51.61 27.37
CA ILE A 291 37.40 -51.30 26.53
C ILE A 291 38.12 -50.07 27.05
N VAL A 292 37.39 -49.07 27.55
CA VAL A 292 38.02 -47.86 28.11
C VAL A 292 38.85 -48.22 29.33
N ARG A 293 38.33 -49.06 30.23
CA ARG A 293 39.09 -49.57 31.37
C ARG A 293 40.30 -50.40 30.93
N TYR A 294 40.15 -51.26 29.93
CA TYR A 294 41.23 -52.10 29.43
C TYR A 294 42.39 -51.26 28.86
N ILE A 295 42.10 -50.28 27.99
CA ILE A 295 43.11 -49.41 27.39
C ILE A 295 43.77 -48.51 28.45
N THR A 296 42.99 -47.92 29.36
CA THR A 296 43.54 -47.02 30.37
C THR A 296 44.41 -47.73 31.40
N VAL A 297 44.04 -48.94 31.81
CA VAL A 297 44.81 -49.73 32.78
C VAL A 297 45.99 -50.41 32.09
N TYR A 298 45.75 -51.26 31.09
CA TYR A 298 46.75 -52.19 30.56
C TYR A 298 47.66 -51.56 29.49
N PHE A 299 47.20 -50.58 28.72
CA PHE A 299 48.07 -49.89 27.77
C PHE A 299 48.69 -48.65 28.39
N LEU A 300 47.85 -47.68 28.80
CA LEU A 300 48.34 -46.40 29.29
C LEU A 300 49.00 -46.52 30.67
N GLY A 301 48.37 -47.22 31.61
CA GLY A 301 48.91 -47.44 32.95
C GLY A 301 50.21 -48.25 32.95
N HIS A 302 50.27 -49.34 32.18
CA HIS A 302 51.51 -50.12 31.99
C HIS A 302 52.62 -49.27 31.36
N LEU A 303 52.32 -48.48 30.32
CA LEU A 303 53.28 -47.60 29.66
C LEU A 303 53.80 -46.52 30.63
N CYS A 304 52.90 -45.88 31.40
CA CYS A 304 53.29 -44.93 32.43
C CYS A 304 54.20 -45.56 33.49
N LYS A 305 53.94 -46.82 33.87
CA LYS A 305 54.79 -47.57 34.80
C LYS A 305 56.16 -47.89 34.20
N MET A 306 56.20 -48.33 32.94
CA MET A 306 57.44 -48.59 32.20
C MET A 306 58.32 -47.33 32.10
N LEU A 307 57.70 -46.18 31.84
CA LEU A 307 58.36 -44.88 31.72
C LEU A 307 58.62 -44.18 33.06
N LYS A 308 58.27 -44.82 34.20
CA LYS A 308 58.38 -44.27 35.57
C LYS A 308 57.68 -42.91 35.76
N ILE A 309 56.58 -42.69 35.05
CA ILE A 309 55.76 -41.49 35.18
C ILE A 309 54.69 -41.75 36.23
N ASN A 310 54.83 -41.11 37.38
CA ASN A 310 53.85 -41.20 38.47
C ASN A 310 52.58 -40.43 38.09
N ASN A 311 51.58 -41.16 37.57
CA ASN A 311 50.27 -40.63 37.20
C ASN A 311 49.17 -41.52 37.78
N ARG A 312 47.95 -41.00 37.91
CA ARG A 312 46.76 -41.70 38.41
C ARG A 312 46.50 -43.03 37.69
N TYR A 313 46.87 -43.13 36.40
CA TYR A 313 46.76 -44.36 35.61
C TYR A 313 47.79 -45.44 35.99
N SER A 314 48.97 -45.06 36.48
CA SER A 314 49.97 -46.02 37.00
C SER A 314 49.47 -46.71 38.27
N SER A 315 48.80 -45.96 39.16
CA SER A 315 48.22 -46.51 40.38
C SER A 315 47.06 -47.48 40.07
N LEU A 316 46.19 -47.13 39.12
CA LEU A 316 45.10 -48.00 38.65
C LEU A 316 45.63 -49.31 38.03
N TYR A 317 46.77 -49.25 37.33
CA TYR A 317 47.43 -50.44 36.80
C TYR A 317 48.02 -51.33 37.90
N GLU A 318 48.64 -50.75 38.92
CA GLU A 318 49.19 -51.50 40.06
C GLU A 318 48.10 -52.21 40.86
N GLU A 319 46.97 -51.54 41.10
CA GLU A 319 45.80 -52.12 41.78
C GLU A 319 45.20 -53.29 41.00
N GLU A 320 45.12 -53.20 39.67
CA GLU A 320 44.65 -54.32 38.84
C GLU A 320 45.66 -55.47 38.78
N MET A 321 46.96 -55.18 38.72
CA MET A 321 47.99 -56.23 38.75
C MET A 321 48.15 -56.90 40.10
N ALA A 322 47.85 -56.20 41.20
CA ALA A 322 47.86 -56.78 42.54
C ALA A 322 46.87 -57.96 42.68
N LYS A 323 45.72 -57.91 42.01
CA LYS A 323 44.73 -59.01 42.02
C LYS A 323 45.23 -60.31 41.40
N TYR A 324 46.14 -60.20 40.42
CA TYR A 324 46.72 -61.35 39.74
C TYR A 324 48.11 -61.70 40.29
N ARG A 325 48.64 -60.90 41.21
CA ARG A 325 49.89 -61.18 41.89
C ARG A 325 49.59 -62.23 42.97
N VAL A 326 50.18 -63.41 42.83
CA VAL A 326 50.24 -64.36 43.94
C VAL A 326 51.26 -63.79 44.93
N GLU A 327 50.80 -63.42 46.11
CA GLU A 327 51.70 -63.20 47.24
C GLU A 327 52.24 -64.58 47.64
N VAL A 328 53.53 -64.82 47.39
CA VAL A 328 54.23 -65.94 48.00
C VAL A 328 54.17 -65.64 49.50
N PRO A 329 53.60 -66.53 50.35
CA PRO A 329 53.62 -66.32 51.79
C PRO A 329 55.07 -66.05 52.19
N GLU A 330 55.31 -64.93 52.86
CA GLU A 330 56.57 -64.73 53.56
C GLU A 330 56.68 -65.89 54.56
N LEU A 331 57.52 -66.88 54.25
CA LEU A 331 57.99 -67.85 55.23
C LEU A 331 58.90 -67.07 56.18
N GLU A 332 58.29 -66.34 57.11
CA GLU A 332 58.99 -65.86 58.30
C GLU A 332 59.45 -67.09 59.08
N GLU A 333 60.75 -67.34 59.01
CA GLU A 333 61.53 -68.22 59.90
C GLU A 333 61.15 -69.71 59.90
N ALA A 334 61.26 -70.38 58.75
CA ALA A 334 61.44 -71.83 58.71
C ALA A 334 62.85 -72.16 58.19
N ASP A 335 63.57 -73.01 58.93
CA ASP A 335 64.94 -73.46 58.67
C ASP A 335 65.05 -74.04 57.25
N ASP A 336 66.17 -73.79 56.56
CA ASP A 336 66.34 -74.12 55.12
C ASP A 336 66.16 -75.63 54.83
N GLU A 337 66.23 -76.50 55.84
CA GLU A 337 65.97 -77.94 55.73
C GLU A 337 64.47 -78.32 55.60
N ASP A 338 63.55 -77.54 56.17
CA ASP A 338 62.11 -77.84 56.12
C ASP A 338 61.51 -77.52 54.75
N VAL A 339 62.04 -76.50 54.06
CA VAL A 339 61.66 -76.14 52.69
C VAL A 339 62.10 -77.24 51.70
N PHE A 340 63.27 -77.85 51.92
CA PHE A 340 63.78 -78.92 51.06
C PHE A 340 62.97 -80.22 51.19
N ASN A 341 62.53 -80.56 52.41
CA ASN A 341 61.69 -81.73 52.66
C ASN A 341 60.27 -81.58 52.11
N TYR A 342 59.67 -80.39 52.12
CA TYR A 342 58.37 -80.14 51.52
C TYR A 342 58.39 -80.26 49.98
N ILE A 343 59.47 -79.82 49.34
CA ILE A 343 59.62 -79.88 47.87
C ILE A 343 59.91 -81.31 47.38
N ILE A 344 60.66 -82.12 48.15
CA ILE A 344 61.02 -83.49 47.76
C ILE A 344 60.00 -84.53 48.24
N GLY A 345 59.29 -84.29 49.34
CA GLY A 345 58.29 -85.21 49.92
C GLY A 345 56.93 -85.24 49.22
N GLY A 346 56.66 -84.33 48.27
CA GLY A 346 55.41 -84.28 47.51
C GLY A 346 55.30 -85.29 46.35
N GLY A 347 56.18 -86.30 46.29
CA GLY A 347 56.19 -87.34 45.27
C GLY A 347 55.91 -88.73 45.85
N GLY A 348 54.64 -89.04 46.14
CA GLY A 348 54.23 -90.39 46.50
C GLY A 348 52.92 -90.50 47.27
N GLU A 349 51.79 -90.34 46.57
CA GLU A 349 50.61 -91.24 46.53
C GLU A 349 49.55 -90.69 45.57
#